data_AF-A0A4Q2UN16-F1
#
_entry.id   AF-A0A4Q2UN16-F1
#
_cell.length_a   1.000
_cell.length_b   1.000
_cell.length_c   1.000
_cell.angle_alpha   90.00
_cell.angle_beta   90.00
_cell.angle_gamma   90.00
#
_symmetry.space_group_name_H-M   'P 1'
#
loop_
_entity.id
_entity.type
_entity.pdbx_description
1 polymer ?
#
loop_
_entity_poly.entity_id
_entity_poly.type
_entity_poly.pdbx_seq_one_letter_code
_entity_poly.pdbx_strand_id
1 'polypeptide(L)'
;MEANRTSPLLIPASTAVLLCFLPTASSPEMYQERMLLTARLQQLLPSTIRILKVDESLHPEVVKSFNLHQLPAFVLVQRGIEYWRKEGVGSTDVLAALPGLLQKVNSF
;
A
#
# COMPACT_ATOMS: atom_id res chain seq x y z
N MET A 1 -8.91 25.08 23.94
CA MET A 1 -8.96 23.64 23.66
C MET A 1 -8.96 23.47 22.16
N GLU A 2 -7.78 23.26 21.57
CA GLU A 2 -7.62 23.15 20.12
C GLU A 2 -8.24 21.85 19.62
N ALA A 3 -9.21 22.00 18.72
CA ALA A 3 -9.85 20.90 18.03
C ALA A 3 -8.81 20.21 17.13
N ASN A 4 -8.48 18.97 17.50
CA ASN A 4 -7.72 18.04 16.67
C ASN A 4 -8.50 17.83 15.36
N ARG A 5 -8.20 18.64 14.33
CA ARG A 5 -8.72 18.50 12.98
C ARG A 5 -8.05 17.29 12.34
N THR A 6 -8.43 16.10 12.79
CA THR A 6 -8.32 14.89 11.96
C THR A 6 -9.29 15.11 10.81
N SER A 7 -8.81 15.72 9.74
CA SER A 7 -9.49 15.72 8.45
C SER A 7 -9.79 14.26 8.14
N PRO A 8 -11.05 13.80 8.17
CA PRO A 8 -11.33 12.45 7.71
C PRO A 8 -10.89 12.45 6.25
N LEU A 9 -9.93 11.59 5.92
CA LEU A 9 -9.66 11.28 4.52
C LEU A 9 -10.98 10.73 3.99
N LEU A 10 -11.76 11.57 3.31
CA LEU A 10 -12.93 11.19 2.53
C LEU A 10 -12.38 10.34 1.38
N ILE A 11 -12.10 9.08 1.67
CA ILE A 11 -11.85 8.08 0.65
C ILE A 11 -13.24 7.81 0.06
N PRO A 12 -13.47 8.12 -1.23
CA PRO A 12 -14.72 7.73 -1.87
C PRO A 12 -14.92 6.24 -1.63
N ALA A 13 -16.11 5.85 -1.19
CA ALA A 13 -16.39 4.46 -0.81
C ALA A 13 -16.14 3.46 -1.96
N SER A 14 -15.86 3.87 -3.19
CA SER A 14 -15.54 2.98 -4.31
C SER A 14 -14.05 2.96 -4.70
N THR A 15 -13.18 3.69 -4.01
CA THR A 15 -11.73 3.73 -4.30
C THR A 15 -11.04 2.51 -3.68
N ALA A 16 -10.36 1.72 -4.50
CA ALA A 16 -9.49 0.66 -3.97
C ALA A 16 -8.23 1.30 -3.38
N VAL A 17 -7.79 0.81 -2.24
CA VAL A 17 -6.62 1.32 -1.51
C VAL A 17 -5.56 0.25 -1.51
N LEU A 18 -4.41 0.54 -2.10
CA LEU A 18 -3.23 -0.33 -2.03
C LEU A 18 -2.37 0.11 -0.85
N LEU A 19 -2.39 -0.68 0.22
CA LEU A 19 -1.51 -0.57 1.36
C LEU A 19 -0.15 -1.16 1.03
N CYS A 20 0.88 -0.33 1.03
CA CYS A 20 2.27 -0.73 0.84
C CYS A 20 2.98 -0.65 2.18
N PHE A 21 3.19 -1.81 2.80
CA PHE A 21 3.95 -1.96 4.03
C PHE A 21 5.42 -2.14 3.67
N LEU A 22 6.21 -1.12 3.98
CA LEU A 22 7.63 -1.11 3.63
C LEU A 22 8.45 -1.23 4.91
N PRO A 23 9.52 -2.05 4.90
CA PRO A 23 10.44 -2.10 6.03
C PRO A 23 11.12 -0.75 6.21
N THR A 24 11.47 -0.42 7.45
CA THR A 24 12.21 0.81 7.78
C THR A 24 13.51 0.84 6.95
N ALA A 25 13.72 1.91 6.19
CA ALA A 25 14.89 2.03 5.33
C ALA A 25 16.13 2.31 6.20
N SER A 26 16.96 1.29 6.41
CA SER A 26 18.22 1.41 7.18
C SER A 26 19.40 1.88 6.34
N SER A 27 19.26 1.86 5.00
CA SER A 27 20.31 2.20 4.03
C SER A 27 19.77 3.10 2.91
N PRO A 28 20.61 3.97 2.32
CA PRO A 28 20.20 4.84 1.21
C PRO A 28 19.72 4.06 -0.03
N GLU A 29 20.29 2.87 -0.26
CA GLU A 29 19.88 1.97 -1.34
C GLU A 29 18.42 1.52 -1.17
N MET A 30 18.04 1.08 0.05
CA MET A 30 16.66 0.74 0.38
C MET A 30 15.70 1.92 0.20
N TYR A 31 16.14 3.13 0.54
CA TYR A 31 15.32 4.33 0.34
C TYR A 31 15.05 4.60 -1.13
N GLN A 32 16.06 4.46 -2.00
CA GLN A 32 15.91 4.56 -3.44
C GLN A 32 15.01 3.47 -4.02
N GLU A 33 15.20 2.21 -3.62
CA GLU A 33 14.34 1.11 -4.07
C GLU A 33 12.88 1.34 -3.69
N ARG A 34 12.61 1.77 -2.45
CA ARG A 34 11.26 2.13 -1.99
C ARG A 34 10.66 3.28 -2.80
N MET A 35 11.45 4.33 -3.06
CA MET A 35 11.00 5.48 -3.85
C MET A 35 10.65 5.06 -5.27
N LEU A 36 11.52 4.31 -5.94
CA LEU A 36 11.31 3.80 -7.29
C LEU A 36 10.11 2.87 -7.36
N LEU A 37 9.97 1.95 -6.41
CA LEU A 37 8.81 1.08 -6.29
C LEU A 37 7.52 1.87 -6.26
N THR A 38 7.46 2.85 -5.35
CA THR A 38 6.24 3.62 -5.16
C THR A 38 5.93 4.52 -6.34
N ALA A 39 6.95 5.08 -7.01
CA ALA A 39 6.78 5.81 -8.25
C ALA A 39 6.25 4.90 -9.38
N ARG A 40 6.78 3.68 -9.53
CA ARG A 40 6.29 2.70 -10.52
C ARG A 40 4.87 2.25 -10.23
N LEU A 41 4.56 2.00 -8.96
CA LEU A 41 3.20 1.69 -8.50
C LEU A 41 2.25 2.85 -8.85
N GLN A 42 2.60 4.09 -8.52
CA GLN A 42 1.81 5.28 -8.88
C GLN A 42 1.62 5.47 -10.38
N GLN A 43 2.59 5.06 -11.20
CA GLN A 43 2.50 5.15 -12.67
C GLN A 43 1.61 4.05 -13.28
N LEU A 44 1.62 2.86 -12.71
CA LEU A 44 0.89 1.70 -13.23
C LEU A 44 -0.54 1.59 -12.68
N LEU A 45 -0.77 2.09 -11.47
CA LEU A 45 -2.07 2.09 -10.84
C LEU A 45 -2.89 3.28 -11.38
N PRO A 46 -4.14 3.06 -11.81
CA PRO A 46 -5.01 4.14 -12.27
C PRO A 46 -5.37 5.04 -11.09
N SER A 47 -5.74 6.29 -11.39
CA SER A 47 -6.11 7.31 -10.39
C SER A 47 -7.25 6.89 -9.44
N THR A 48 -7.99 5.84 -9.81
CA THR A 48 -9.05 5.20 -9.01
C THR A 48 -8.50 4.36 -7.85
N ILE A 49 -7.20 4.04 -7.85
CA ILE A 49 -6.54 3.28 -6.79
C ILE A 49 -5.63 4.20 -5.98
N ARG A 50 -5.93 4.32 -4.69
CA ARG A 50 -5.13 5.13 -3.78
C ARG A 50 -4.02 4.30 -3.16
N ILE A 51 -2.79 4.72 -3.34
CA ILE A 51 -1.63 4.06 -2.71
C ILE A 51 -1.40 4.68 -1.34
N LEU A 52 -1.43 3.86 -0.30
CA LEU A 52 -1.15 4.27 1.08
C LEU A 52 0.10 3.54 1.56
N LYS A 53 1.15 4.30 1.85
CA LYS A 53 2.41 3.75 2.34
C LYS A 53 2.32 3.67 3.86
N VAL A 54 2.50 2.48 4.41
CA VAL A 54 2.58 2.26 5.85
C VAL A 54 4.04 1.99 6.17
N ASP A 55 4.68 2.97 6.79
CA ASP A 55 6.01 2.78 7.39
C ASP A 55 5.83 2.07 8.72
N GLU A 56 6.57 0.97 8.90
CA GLU A 56 6.64 0.27 10.17
C GLU A 56 7.11 1.18 11.31
N SER A 57 8.03 2.11 11.02
CA SER A 57 8.55 3.07 12.00
C SER A 57 7.51 4.10 12.45
N LEU A 58 6.57 4.46 11.58
CA LEU A 58 5.52 5.45 11.86
C LEU A 58 4.26 4.81 12.45
N HIS A 59 3.92 3.60 12.01
CA HIS A 59 2.67 2.92 12.37
C HIS A 59 2.88 1.42 12.64
N PRO A 60 3.67 1.05 13.67
CA PRO A 60 3.94 -0.35 14.00
C PRO A 60 2.68 -1.11 14.42
N GLU A 61 1.69 -0.41 15.00
CA GLU A 61 0.40 -1.00 15.37
C GLU A 61 -0.42 -1.45 14.16
N VAL A 62 -0.33 -0.74 13.04
CA VAL A 62 -1.02 -1.11 11.80
C VAL A 62 -0.35 -2.33 11.18
N VAL A 63 0.99 -2.38 11.15
CA VAL A 63 1.74 -3.57 10.68
C VAL A 63 1.38 -4.82 11.49
N LYS A 64 1.32 -4.68 12.82
CA LYS A 64 0.91 -5.76 13.72
C LYS A 64 -0.55 -6.17 13.54
N SER A 65 -1.46 -5.21 13.35
CA SER A 65 -2.89 -5.48 13.14
C SER A 65 -3.17 -6.21 11.84
N PHE A 66 -2.38 -5.96 10.80
CA PHE A 66 -2.44 -6.71 9.53
C PHE A 66 -1.76 -8.09 9.61
N ASN A 67 -1.18 -8.44 10.76
CA ASN A 67 -0.54 -9.73 11.02
C ASN A 67 0.50 -10.06 9.93
N LEU A 68 1.32 -9.07 9.55
CA LEU A 68 2.33 -9.22 8.50
C LEU A 68 3.58 -9.89 9.09
N HIS A 69 4.00 -11.01 8.49
CA HIS A 69 5.18 -11.75 8.95
C HIS A 69 6.44 -11.41 8.13
N GLN A 70 6.27 -10.93 6.90
CA GLN A 70 7.38 -10.62 6.01
C GLN A 70 7.17 -9.28 5.30
N LEU A 71 8.14 -8.39 5.49
CA LEU A 71 8.21 -7.10 4.78
C LEU A 71 9.25 -7.16 3.66
N PRO A 72 9.02 -6.47 2.52
CA PRO A 72 7.86 -5.63 2.22
C PRO A 72 6.58 -6.43 1.91
N ALA A 73 5.42 -5.86 2.25
CA ALA A 73 4.11 -6.44 1.99
C ALA A 73 3.18 -5.45 1.31
N PHE A 74 2.29 -5.98 0.48
CA PHE A 74 1.34 -5.20 -0.31
C PHE A 74 -0.04 -5.80 -0.14
N VAL A 75 -0.99 -4.98 0.31
CA VAL A 75 -2.37 -5.41 0.55
C VAL A 75 -3.32 -4.46 -0.15
N LEU A 76 -4.12 -4.98 -1.08
CA LEU A 76 -5.19 -4.22 -1.70
C LEU A 76 -6.47 -4.40 -0.89
N VAL A 77 -7.01 -3.28 -0.44
CA VAL A 77 -8.26 -3.20 0.30
C VAL A 77 -9.22 -2.29 -0.44
N GLN A 78 -10.43 -2.76 -0.71
CA GLN A 78 -11.49 -1.92 -1.26
C GLN A 78 -12.71 -2.07 -0.36
N ARG A 79 -13.30 -0.96 0.08
CA ARG A 79 -14.46 -0.96 1.01
C ARG A 79 -14.24 -1.73 2.31
N GLY A 80 -13.00 -1.84 2.78
CA GLY A 80 -12.66 -2.62 3.98
C GLY A 80 -12.56 -4.13 3.75
N ILE A 81 -12.66 -4.59 2.49
CA ILE A 81 -12.43 -5.99 2.10
C ILE A 81 -11.04 -6.10 1.50
N GLU A 82 -10.24 -7.04 2.01
CA GLU A 82 -8.93 -7.38 1.46
C GLU A 82 -9.11 -8.24 0.20
N TYR A 83 -8.81 -7.69 -0.97
CA TYR A 83 -8.93 -8.39 -2.25
C TYR A 83 -7.64 -9.13 -2.64
N TRP A 84 -6.50 -8.64 -2.15
CA TRP A 84 -5.21 -9.20 -2.49
C TRP A 84 -4.20 -8.86 -1.40
N ARG A 85 -3.34 -9.81 -1.09
CA ARG A 85 -2.23 -9.66 -0.14
C ARG A 85 -1.04 -10.40 -0.69
N LYS A 86 0.13 -9.76 -0.61
CA LYS A 86 1.39 -10.35 -1.00
C LYS A 86 2.48 -9.87 -0.06
N GLU A 87 3.09 -10.81 0.64
CA GLU A 87 4.12 -10.56 1.65
C GLU A 87 5.48 -11.05 1.17
N GLY A 88 6.55 -10.44 1.69
CA GLY A 88 7.92 -10.83 1.39
C GLY A 88 8.31 -10.72 -0.09
N VAL A 89 7.62 -9.87 -0.86
CA VAL A 89 7.84 -9.76 -2.31
C VAL A 89 8.67 -8.55 -2.68
N GLY A 90 9.72 -8.81 -3.46
CA GLY A 90 10.51 -7.74 -4.06
C GLY A 90 9.70 -6.90 -5.06
N SER A 91 10.27 -5.75 -5.38
CA SER A 91 9.74 -4.74 -6.30
C SER A 91 9.16 -5.32 -7.59
N THR A 92 9.87 -6.26 -8.20
CA THR A 92 9.50 -6.83 -9.50
C THR A 92 8.25 -7.71 -9.44
N ASP A 93 8.05 -8.46 -8.35
CA ASP A 93 6.97 -9.44 -8.23
C ASP A 93 5.62 -8.73 -8.04
N VAL A 94 5.58 -7.67 -7.23
CA VAL A 94 4.36 -6.84 -7.07
C VAL A 94 4.00 -6.14 -8.38
N LEU A 95 4.99 -5.60 -9.11
CA LEU A 95 4.75 -4.93 -10.38
C LEU A 95 4.20 -5.89 -11.46
N ALA A 96 4.64 -7.15 -11.44
CA ALA A 96 4.10 -8.19 -12.32
C ALA A 96 2.66 -8.59 -11.94
N ALA A 97 2.30 -8.52 -10.65
CA ALA A 97 0.96 -8.85 -10.15
C ALA A 97 -0.06 -7.70 -10.32
N LEU A 98 0.40 -6.45 -10.44
CA LEU A 98 -0.45 -5.26 -10.63
C LEU A 98 -1.49 -5.39 -11.74
N PRO A 99 -1.15 -5.74 -13.00
CA PRO A 99 -2.16 -5.81 -14.06
C PRO A 99 -3.29 -6.79 -13.73
N GLY A 100 -3.00 -7.94 -13.11
CA GLY A 100 -4.02 -8.88 -12.64
C GLY A 100 -4.88 -8.33 -11.51
N LEU A 101 -4.27 -7.54 -10.61
CA LEU A 101 -4.98 -6.84 -9.54
C LEU A 101 -5.95 -5.78 -10.11
N LEU A 102 -5.49 -4.99 -11.07
CA LEU A 102 -6.29 -3.96 -11.73
C LEU A 102 -7.53 -4.55 -12.41
N GLN A 103 -7.36 -5.68 -13.08
CA GLN A 103 -8.48 -6.41 -13.71
C GLN A 103 -9.53 -6.85 -12.67
N LYS A 104 -9.09 -7.30 -11.48
CA LYS A 104 -10.00 -7.67 -10.39
C LYS A 104 -10.76 -6.47 -9.83
N VAL A 105 -10.10 -5.33 -9.65
CA VAL A 105 -10.73 -4.10 -9.13
C VAL A 105 -11.71 -3.50 -10.12
N ASN A 106 -11.41 -3.60 -11.42
CA ASN A 106 -12.21 -3.00 -12.49
C ASN A 106 -13.35 -3.91 -12.99
N SER A 107 -13.48 -5.13 -12.45
CA SER A 107 -14.57 -6.08 -12.75
C SER A 107 -15.78 -5.96 -11.81
N PHE A 108 -15.79 -4.98 -10.91
CA PHE A 108 -16.91 -4.65 -10.03
C PHE A 108 -17.50 -3.28 -10.39
#